data_AF-A0A0S3RTA7-F1
#
_entry.id   AF-A0A0S3RTA7-F1
#
_cell.length_a   1.000
_cell.length_b   1.000
_cell.length_c   1.000
_cell.angle_alpha   90.00
_cell.angle_beta   90.00
_cell.angle_gamma   90.00
#
_symmetry.space_group_name_H-M   'P 1'
#
loop_
_entity.id
_entity.type
_entity.pdbx_description
1 polymer ?
#
loop_
_entity_poly.entity_id
_entity_poly.type
_entity_poly.pdbx_seq_one_letter_code
_entity_poly.pdbx_strand_id
1 'polypeptide(L)'
;MLEEAKSINLSLSSLGKCINALAENNAHVPFRDSKLTRMLRDSFGGTARTSLIVTIGPSPRHRGETSSTILFGQRAMKVENMLKIKEEFDYKSLSRKLEVQLDKLIAENERQQKAFEDEVEKINLEAQCRIAEVERNFADALEKERLKCQMEYMELVKELEQKLVLNQERHDCNSSVAGNGEGPASSSAGEVTEVKILLETERSRRKAAEEEVEHLKNQLGKYTQTQAGDAEIVKLRNILEDEANQKKRLEEEVIILRSQLLQLNFEADQMRKCLENGSSGSTFSAMDSSRPNQFKDTANGQKSSVATLFEQVGLQKILSLLESDDANVRIHAVKVVANLAAEEANQKRIVESGGLTSLLMLLRRYEDETVRRVAAGAIANLAMNEANQELIMAEGGITLLSMTASDAEDPQTLRMVAGAIANLCGNDRILMTLRSQGGIKALLGIVRCGHPDVLSQVARGIANFAKCESRASNQGIKSGRSFLIEDGALPWIVQNANNEAAPIRRHLELALCHLAQHEVNAKDLVSGGALWELVRISRDCSREDIRNLARRTLSSVSTFKAELRRLRIDY
;
A
#
# COMPACT_ATOMS: atom_id res chain seq x y z
N MET A 1 53.81 -28.24 38.12
CA MET A 1 54.99 -27.44 37.77
C MET A 1 55.79 -28.04 36.60
N LEU A 2 56.16 -29.33 36.61
CA LEU A 2 56.90 -29.96 35.50
C LEU A 2 56.12 -30.08 34.17
N GLU A 3 54.82 -30.34 34.20
CA GLU A 3 53.98 -30.42 32.99
C GLU A 3 53.72 -29.06 32.34
N GLU A 4 53.64 -28.01 33.16
CA GLU A 4 53.46 -26.64 32.72
C GLU A 4 54.72 -26.11 32.03
N ALA A 5 55.89 -26.35 32.63
CA ALA A 5 57.18 -26.00 32.02
C ALA A 5 57.39 -26.73 30.68
N LYS A 6 56.98 -28.00 30.57
CA LYS A 6 56.99 -28.74 29.30
C LYS A 6 56.07 -28.11 28.26
N SER A 7 54.87 -27.71 28.65
CA SER A 7 53.88 -27.09 27.75
C SER A 7 54.34 -25.72 27.24
N ILE A 8 54.96 -24.91 28.11
CA ILE A 8 55.57 -23.62 27.74
C ILE A 8 56.68 -23.83 26.72
N ASN A 9 57.64 -24.71 27.01
CA ASN A 9 58.77 -24.98 26.11
C ASN A 9 58.34 -25.58 24.77
N LEU A 10 57.28 -26.40 24.76
CA LEU A 10 56.69 -26.92 23.54
C LEU A 10 56.10 -25.79 22.67
N SER A 11 55.32 -24.88 23.27
CA SER A 11 54.74 -23.76 22.54
C SER A 11 55.78 -22.77 21.99
N LEU A 12 56.85 -22.51 22.74
CA LEU A 12 57.96 -21.66 22.29
C LEU A 12 58.78 -22.34 21.19
N SER A 13 58.98 -23.65 21.26
CA SER A 13 59.64 -24.42 20.21
C SER A 13 58.82 -24.42 18.91
N SER A 14 57.50 -24.59 19.00
CA SER A 14 56.60 -24.49 17.84
C SER A 14 56.59 -23.09 17.23
N LEU A 15 56.67 -22.04 18.06
CA LEU A 15 56.82 -20.66 17.58
C LEU A 15 58.15 -20.46 16.85
N GLY A 16 59.24 -21.01 17.37
CA GLY A 16 60.54 -21.01 16.70
C GLY A 16 60.51 -21.67 15.32
N LYS A 17 59.81 -22.81 15.18
CA LYS A 17 59.62 -23.47 13.88
C LYS A 17 58.82 -22.60 12.90
N CYS A 18 57.75 -21.96 13.37
CA CYS A 18 56.94 -21.07 12.52
C CYS A 18 57.76 -19.88 12.02
N ILE A 19 58.52 -19.23 12.91
CA ILE A 19 59.35 -18.08 12.55
C ILE A 19 60.47 -18.48 11.59
N ASN A 20 61.09 -19.65 11.76
CA ASN A 20 62.10 -20.13 10.81
C ASN A 20 61.49 -20.38 9.43
N ALA A 21 60.34 -21.07 9.39
CA ALA A 21 59.65 -21.34 8.13
C ALA A 21 59.23 -20.04 7.41
N LEU A 22 58.78 -19.03 8.15
CA LEU A 22 58.47 -17.71 7.61
C LEU A 22 59.71 -16.96 7.13
N ALA A 23 60.79 -16.96 7.91
CA ALA A 23 62.05 -16.30 7.56
C ALA A 23 62.73 -16.90 6.31
N GLU A 24 62.46 -18.17 6.01
CA GLU A 24 62.95 -18.89 4.83
C GLU A 24 61.94 -18.90 3.67
N ASN A 25 60.78 -18.23 3.81
CA ASN A 25 59.69 -18.22 2.83
C ASN A 25 59.21 -19.63 2.43
N ASN A 26 59.16 -20.57 3.38
CA ASN A 26 58.64 -21.90 3.14
C ASN A 26 57.13 -21.87 2.84
N ALA A 27 56.70 -22.66 1.84
CA ALA A 27 55.30 -22.72 1.41
C ALA A 27 54.34 -23.21 2.52
N HIS A 28 54.82 -24.03 3.45
CA HIS A 28 54.05 -24.50 4.59
C HIS A 28 54.64 -23.98 5.91
N VAL A 29 53.83 -23.25 6.68
CA VAL A 29 54.18 -22.78 8.02
C VAL A 29 53.28 -23.47 9.04
N PRO A 30 53.84 -24.16 10.06
CA PRO A 30 53.08 -25.02 10.96
C PRO A 30 52.38 -24.26 12.09
N PHE A 31 51.59 -23.23 11.77
CA PHE A 31 50.87 -22.41 12.76
C PHE A 31 49.95 -23.23 13.66
N ARG A 32 49.54 -24.42 13.23
CA ARG A 32 48.63 -25.31 13.96
C ARG A 32 49.30 -26.08 15.10
N ASP A 33 50.62 -26.13 15.17
CA ASP A 33 51.37 -26.97 16.14
C ASP A 33 51.22 -26.53 17.59
N SER A 34 50.76 -25.30 17.86
CA SER A 34 50.42 -24.85 19.21
C SER A 34 49.26 -23.85 19.20
N LYS A 35 48.57 -23.68 20.33
CA LYS A 35 47.55 -22.62 20.47
C LYS A 35 48.17 -21.22 20.29
N LEU A 36 49.37 -21.01 20.84
CA LEU A 36 50.10 -19.74 20.77
C LEU A 36 50.40 -19.33 19.33
N THR A 37 50.90 -20.24 18.50
CA THR A 37 51.22 -19.98 17.08
C THR A 37 49.97 -19.69 16.25
N ARG A 38 48.80 -20.22 16.62
CA ARG A 38 47.53 -19.86 15.97
C ARG A 38 47.09 -18.44 16.31
N MET A 39 47.22 -18.06 17.58
CA MET A 39 46.87 -16.70 18.03
C MET A 39 47.82 -15.65 17.46
N LEU A 40 49.11 -15.97 17.34
CA LEU A 40 50.13 -15.06 16.81
C LEU A 40 50.31 -15.14 15.29
N ARG A 41 49.48 -15.90 14.58
CA ARG A 41 49.56 -16.02 13.12
C ARG A 41 49.47 -14.67 12.43
N ASP A 42 48.57 -13.80 12.90
CA ASP A 42 48.43 -12.47 12.31
C ASP A 42 49.61 -11.55 12.64
N SER A 43 50.32 -11.83 13.75
CA SER A 43 51.52 -11.11 14.18
C SER A 43 52.77 -11.50 13.38
N PHE A 44 52.91 -12.76 12.95
CA PHE A 44 54.06 -13.24 12.18
C PHE A 44 53.58 -13.97 10.92
N GLY A 45 53.65 -13.30 9.77
CA GLY A 45 53.17 -13.77 8.47
C GLY A 45 51.75 -13.35 8.10
N GLY A 46 51.14 -12.42 8.85
CA GLY A 46 49.78 -11.95 8.62
C GLY A 46 49.68 -10.44 8.43
N THR A 47 48.59 -9.83 8.92
CA THR A 47 48.23 -8.42 8.61
C THR A 47 48.57 -7.42 9.72
N ALA A 48 49.17 -7.84 10.84
CA ALA A 48 49.45 -6.95 11.96
C ALA A 48 50.80 -6.23 11.84
N ARG A 49 50.90 -5.05 12.44
CA ARG A 49 52.19 -4.38 12.70
C ARG A 49 52.76 -4.94 13.99
N THR A 50 53.89 -5.64 13.90
CA THR A 50 54.44 -6.41 15.03
C THR A 50 55.76 -5.84 15.51
N SER A 51 55.88 -5.65 16.82
CA SER A 51 57.12 -5.33 17.51
C SER A 51 57.47 -6.46 18.46
N LEU A 52 58.68 -7.01 18.34
CA LEU A 52 59.18 -8.07 19.21
C LEU A 52 60.25 -7.52 20.15
N ILE A 53 60.05 -7.68 21.45
CA ILE A 53 61.05 -7.32 22.47
C ILE A 53 61.71 -8.60 22.96
N VAL A 54 63.04 -8.64 22.89
CA VAL A 54 63.84 -9.81 23.25
C VAL A 54 64.63 -9.50 24.53
N THR A 55 64.41 -10.26 25.60
CA THR A 55 65.05 -10.07 26.91
C THR A 55 66.17 -11.07 27.13
N ILE A 56 67.36 -10.61 27.51
CA ILE A 56 68.56 -11.46 27.69
C ILE A 56 69.11 -11.37 29.12
N GLY A 57 69.77 -12.44 29.57
CA GLY A 57 70.49 -12.46 30.84
C GLY A 57 71.94 -11.98 30.66
N PRO A 58 72.43 -10.97 31.42
CA PRO A 58 73.78 -10.43 31.27
C PRO A 58 74.88 -11.31 31.91
N SER A 59 74.52 -12.34 32.68
CA SER A 59 75.48 -13.21 33.37
C SER A 59 76.13 -14.22 32.42
N PRO A 60 77.44 -14.53 32.57
CA PRO A 60 78.11 -15.60 31.81
C PRO A 60 77.44 -16.98 31.96
N ARG A 61 76.73 -17.22 33.06
CA ARG A 61 75.99 -18.47 33.32
C ARG A 61 74.83 -18.68 32.34
N HIS A 62 74.30 -17.60 31.75
CA HIS A 62 73.19 -17.64 30.79
C HIS A 62 73.67 -17.54 29.33
N ARG A 63 74.98 -17.68 29.06
CA ARG A 63 75.56 -17.49 27.71
C ARG A 63 74.81 -18.28 26.63
N GLY A 64 74.46 -19.54 26.88
CA GLY A 64 73.75 -20.40 25.93
C GLY A 64 72.34 -19.90 25.60
N GLU A 65 71.56 -19.57 26.63
CA GLU A 65 70.19 -19.07 26.49
C GLU A 65 70.14 -17.67 25.86
N THR A 66 71.06 -16.79 26.26
CA THR A 66 71.22 -15.45 25.68
C THR A 66 71.54 -15.53 24.18
N SER A 67 72.44 -16.43 23.77
CA SER A 67 72.76 -16.64 22.36
C SER A 67 71.56 -17.17 21.57
N SER A 68 70.85 -18.16 22.11
CA SER A 68 69.65 -18.73 21.47
C SER A 68 68.53 -17.70 21.29
N THR A 69 68.35 -16.83 22.29
CA THR A 69 67.34 -15.77 22.33
C THR A 69 67.64 -14.65 21.32
N ILE A 70 68.91 -14.25 21.17
CA ILE A 70 69.32 -13.29 20.14
C ILE A 70 69.14 -13.87 18.74
N LEU A 71 69.55 -15.12 18.51
CA LEU A 71 69.40 -15.79 17.22
C LEU A 71 67.92 -15.94 16.83
N PHE A 72 67.04 -16.18 17.79
CA PHE A 72 65.59 -16.15 17.57
C PHE A 72 65.11 -14.78 17.11
N GLY A 73 65.51 -13.70 17.79
CA GLY A 73 65.18 -12.32 17.39
C GLY A 73 65.68 -11.98 15.97
N GLN A 74 66.88 -12.40 15.63
CA GLN A 74 67.46 -12.19 14.30
C GLN A 74 66.67 -12.91 13.20
N ARG A 75 66.12 -14.10 13.47
CA ARG A 75 65.24 -14.81 12.52
C ARG A 75 63.87 -14.17 12.41
N ALA A 76 63.29 -13.75 13.53
CA ALA A 76 62.00 -13.04 13.56
C ALA A 76 62.02 -11.73 12.75
N MET A 77 63.17 -11.04 12.71
CA MET A 77 63.35 -9.81 11.93
C MET A 77 63.22 -10.01 10.41
N LYS A 78 63.44 -11.23 9.91
CA LYS A 78 63.33 -11.57 8.48
C LYS A 78 61.90 -11.88 8.04
N VAL A 79 60.95 -11.94 8.97
CA VAL A 79 59.55 -12.24 8.66
C VAL A 79 58.86 -11.00 8.11
N GLU A 80 58.32 -11.10 6.91
CA GLU A 80 57.56 -10.03 6.26
C GLU A 80 56.05 -10.20 6.50
N ASN A 81 55.38 -9.13 6.91
CA ASN A 81 53.92 -9.09 7.10
C ASN A 81 53.25 -8.29 5.98
N MET A 82 52.11 -8.78 5.50
CA MET A 82 51.29 -8.13 4.47
C MET A 82 50.21 -7.28 5.12
N LEU A 83 50.51 -6.00 5.38
CA LEU A 83 49.56 -5.08 5.98
C LEU A 83 48.36 -4.84 5.06
N LYS A 84 47.15 -5.22 5.51
CA LYS A 84 45.89 -4.80 4.90
C LYS A 84 45.25 -3.74 5.77
N ILE A 85 45.22 -2.50 5.29
CA ILE A 85 44.49 -1.42 5.96
C ILE A 85 43.00 -1.77 5.87
N LYS A 86 42.36 -1.96 7.03
CA LYS A 86 40.91 -2.17 7.13
C LYS A 86 40.25 -0.81 6.90
N GLU A 87 39.66 -0.58 5.73
CA GLU A 87 38.80 0.59 5.51
C GLU A 87 37.60 0.48 6.46
N GLU A 88 37.52 1.37 7.45
CA GLU A 88 36.31 1.53 8.23
C GLU A 88 35.26 2.24 7.37
N PHE A 89 34.29 1.46 6.86
CA PHE A 89 33.13 2.03 6.19
C PHE A 89 32.30 2.83 7.21
N ASP A 90 32.13 4.14 6.97
CA ASP A 90 31.20 4.95 7.76
C ASP A 90 29.76 4.64 7.35
N TYR A 91 29.21 3.60 7.98
CA TYR A 91 27.83 3.17 7.81
C TYR A 91 26.83 4.27 8.15
N LYS A 92 27.18 5.24 9.02
CA LYS A 92 26.28 6.34 9.39
C LYS A 92 26.15 7.34 8.25
N SER A 93 27.27 7.73 7.63
CA SER A 93 27.24 8.58 6.43
C SER A 93 26.58 7.88 5.25
N LEU A 94 26.76 6.56 5.10
CA LEU A 94 26.09 5.78 4.06
C LEU A 94 24.58 5.70 4.29
N SER A 95 24.12 5.40 5.51
CA SER A 95 22.68 5.40 5.88
C SER A 95 22.05 6.74 5.57
N ARG A 96 22.69 7.84 5.96
CA ARG A 96 22.18 9.19 5.69
C ARG A 96 22.08 9.48 4.18
N LYS A 97 23.05 9.03 3.37
CA LYS A 97 22.99 9.16 1.91
C LYS A 97 21.84 8.35 1.31
N LEU A 98 21.65 7.11 1.76
CA LEU A 98 20.56 6.25 1.32
C LEU A 98 19.19 6.81 1.74
N GLU A 99 19.07 7.34 2.95
CA GLU A 99 17.85 8.00 3.44
C GLU A 99 17.47 9.21 2.57
N VAL A 100 18.44 10.02 2.17
CA VAL A 100 18.23 11.17 1.27
C VAL A 100 17.82 10.70 -0.14
N GLN A 101 18.42 9.62 -0.66
CA GLN A 101 18.00 9.06 -1.95
C GLN A 101 16.58 8.50 -1.90
N LEU A 102 16.23 7.81 -0.83
CA LEU A 102 14.89 7.30 -0.60
C LEU A 102 13.87 8.43 -0.50
N ASP A 103 14.20 9.53 0.18
CA ASP A 103 13.35 10.73 0.25
C ASP A 103 13.06 11.32 -1.14
N LYS A 104 14.09 11.40 -2.00
CA LYS A 104 13.92 11.88 -3.38
C LYS A 104 13.01 10.98 -4.19
N LEU A 105 13.18 9.66 -4.09
CA LEU A 105 12.35 8.68 -4.79
C LEU A 105 10.90 8.70 -4.31
N ILE A 106 10.66 8.81 -3.00
CA ILE A 106 9.32 8.93 -2.44
C ILE A 106 8.65 10.20 -2.93
N ALA A 107 9.33 11.35 -2.86
CA ALA A 107 8.78 12.62 -3.31
C ALA A 107 8.45 12.62 -4.82
N GLU A 108 9.29 11.99 -5.64
CA GLU A 108 9.03 11.85 -7.07
C GLU A 108 7.83 10.93 -7.35
N ASN A 109 7.74 9.79 -6.66
CA ASN A 109 6.63 8.86 -6.82
C ASN A 109 5.30 9.50 -6.39
N GLU A 110 5.28 10.22 -5.26
CA GLU A 110 4.09 10.93 -4.81
C GLU A 110 3.67 12.07 -5.75
N ARG A 111 4.63 12.75 -6.39
CA ARG A 111 4.32 13.75 -7.44
C ARG A 111 3.67 13.10 -8.66
N GLN A 112 4.18 11.97 -9.11
CA GLN A 112 3.61 11.21 -10.23
C GLN A 112 2.21 10.72 -9.88
N GLN A 113 2.03 10.17 -8.68
CA GLN A 113 0.73 9.70 -8.20
C GLN A 113 -0.29 10.85 -8.13
N LYS A 114 0.12 12.03 -7.63
CA LYS A 114 -0.75 13.20 -7.58
C LYS A 114 -1.12 13.69 -8.98
N ALA A 115 -0.16 13.78 -9.90
CA ALA A 115 -0.43 14.19 -11.28
C ALA A 115 -1.44 13.24 -11.95
N PHE A 116 -1.31 11.93 -11.67
CA PHE A 116 -2.26 10.93 -12.14
C PHE A 116 -3.65 11.10 -11.51
N GLU A 117 -3.75 11.32 -10.19
CA GLU A 117 -5.02 11.61 -9.50
C GLU A 117 -5.71 12.87 -10.08
N ASP A 118 -4.95 13.96 -10.26
CA ASP A 118 -5.47 15.22 -10.81
C ASP A 118 -5.99 15.02 -12.25
N GLU A 119 -5.32 14.18 -13.06
CA GLU A 119 -5.74 13.86 -14.42
C GLU A 119 -7.00 12.99 -14.46
N VAL A 120 -7.10 11.99 -13.57
CA VAL A 120 -8.31 11.18 -13.40
C VAL A 120 -9.50 12.04 -12.97
N GLU A 121 -9.30 12.96 -12.03
CA GLU A 121 -10.36 13.88 -11.57
C GLU A 121 -10.83 14.80 -12.70
N LYS A 122 -9.91 15.33 -13.50
CA LYS A 122 -10.24 16.13 -14.69
C LYS A 122 -11.08 15.34 -15.69
N ILE A 123 -10.67 14.10 -16.03
CA ILE A 123 -11.39 13.25 -16.96
C ILE A 123 -12.79 12.93 -16.44
N ASN A 124 -12.93 12.64 -15.14
CA ASN A 124 -14.22 12.38 -14.52
C ASN A 124 -15.15 13.60 -14.57
N LEU A 125 -14.63 14.80 -14.30
CA LEU A 125 -15.41 16.03 -14.37
C LEU A 125 -15.87 16.32 -15.81
N GLU A 126 -14.99 16.13 -16.80
CA GLU A 126 -15.34 16.27 -18.22
C GLU A 126 -16.43 15.26 -18.64
N ALA A 127 -16.32 14.01 -18.20
CA ALA A 127 -17.33 12.99 -18.47
C ALA A 127 -18.69 13.35 -17.84
N GLN A 128 -18.71 13.81 -16.58
CA GLN A 128 -19.93 14.24 -15.90
C GLN A 128 -20.58 15.44 -16.60
N CYS A 129 -19.80 16.43 -17.02
CA CYS A 129 -20.30 17.58 -17.78
C CYS A 129 -20.97 17.16 -19.09
N ARG A 130 -20.36 16.22 -19.83
CA ARG A 130 -20.95 15.68 -21.07
C ARG A 130 -22.24 14.92 -20.82
N ILE A 131 -22.30 14.10 -19.77
CA ILE A 131 -23.53 13.38 -19.40
C ILE A 131 -24.64 14.38 -19.09
N ALA A 132 -24.37 15.38 -18.25
CA ALA A 132 -25.34 16.40 -17.89
C ALA A 132 -25.81 17.25 -19.09
N GLU A 133 -24.92 17.50 -20.06
CA GLU A 133 -25.28 18.19 -21.30
C GLU A 133 -26.23 17.35 -22.18
N VAL A 134 -25.95 16.05 -22.33
CA VAL A 134 -26.81 15.12 -23.06
C VAL A 134 -28.18 14.99 -22.39
N GLU A 135 -28.22 14.85 -21.07
CA GLU A 135 -29.46 14.79 -20.29
C GLU A 135 -30.31 16.05 -20.47
N ARG A 136 -29.68 17.25 -20.46
CA ARG A 136 -30.37 18.52 -20.67
C ARG A 136 -30.93 18.64 -22.09
N ASN A 137 -30.13 18.32 -23.10
CA ASN A 137 -30.56 18.35 -24.49
C ASN A 137 -31.73 17.37 -24.74
N PHE A 138 -31.71 16.22 -24.09
CA PHE A 138 -32.80 15.24 -24.17
C PHE A 138 -34.07 15.74 -23.48
N ALA A 139 -33.96 16.34 -22.29
CA ALA A 139 -35.10 16.96 -21.61
C ALA A 139 -35.75 18.07 -22.46
N ASP A 140 -34.95 18.94 -23.07
CA ASP A 140 -35.42 20.01 -23.95
C ASP A 140 -36.13 19.45 -25.20
N ALA A 141 -35.61 18.37 -25.79
CA ALA A 141 -36.23 17.71 -26.94
C ALA A 141 -37.58 17.09 -26.57
N LEU A 142 -37.66 16.42 -25.42
CA LEU A 142 -38.90 15.81 -24.93
C LEU A 142 -39.98 16.87 -24.66
N GLU A 143 -39.60 18.01 -24.08
CA GLU A 143 -40.53 19.09 -23.80
C GLU A 143 -41.05 19.78 -25.08
N LYS A 144 -40.19 19.95 -26.10
CA LYS A 144 -40.61 20.43 -27.42
C LYS A 144 -41.64 19.50 -28.08
N GLU A 145 -41.40 18.19 -28.05
CA GLU A 145 -42.35 17.24 -28.64
C GLU A 145 -43.67 17.20 -27.87
N ARG A 146 -43.62 17.33 -26.53
CA ARG A 146 -44.81 17.46 -25.69
C ARG A 146 -45.64 18.68 -26.07
N LEU A 147 -45.01 19.84 -26.22
CA LEU A 147 -45.68 21.09 -26.62
C LEU A 147 -46.30 20.96 -28.02
N LYS A 148 -45.59 20.36 -28.96
CA LYS A 148 -46.09 20.11 -30.32
C LYS A 148 -47.33 19.21 -30.31
N CYS A 149 -47.28 18.09 -29.61
CA CYS A 149 -48.42 17.19 -29.47
C CYS A 149 -49.61 17.87 -28.78
N GLN A 150 -49.37 18.75 -27.81
CA GLN A 150 -50.41 19.53 -27.15
C GLN A 150 -51.06 20.55 -28.08
N MET A 151 -50.29 21.23 -28.94
CA MET A 151 -50.81 22.16 -29.94
C MET A 151 -51.68 21.42 -30.96
N GLU A 152 -51.21 20.29 -31.49
CA GLU A 152 -51.98 19.46 -32.43
C GLU A 152 -53.32 18.99 -31.81
N TYR A 153 -53.31 18.62 -30.53
CA TYR A 153 -54.53 18.26 -29.81
C TYR A 153 -55.51 19.44 -29.70
N MET A 154 -54.99 20.63 -29.35
CA MET A 154 -55.81 21.83 -29.20
C MET A 154 -56.41 22.30 -30.53
N GLU A 155 -55.67 22.15 -31.63
CA GLU A 155 -56.14 22.46 -32.98
C GLU A 155 -57.26 21.51 -33.43
N LEU A 156 -57.12 20.21 -33.15
CA LEU A 156 -58.15 19.21 -33.42
C LEU A 156 -59.44 19.47 -32.62
N VAL A 157 -59.32 19.82 -31.34
CA VAL A 157 -60.48 20.20 -30.50
C VAL A 157 -61.20 21.40 -31.10
N LYS A 158 -60.45 22.42 -31.56
CA LYS A 158 -61.03 23.62 -32.16
C LYS A 158 -61.75 23.33 -33.48
N GLU A 159 -61.23 22.44 -34.32
CA GLU A 159 -61.92 21.96 -35.53
C GLU A 159 -63.22 21.22 -35.18
N LEU A 160 -63.21 20.39 -34.14
CA LEU A 160 -64.40 19.66 -33.68
C LEU A 160 -65.47 20.62 -33.13
N GLU A 161 -65.08 21.64 -32.38
CA GLU A 161 -65.97 22.68 -31.89
C GLU A 161 -66.61 23.47 -33.04
N GLN A 162 -65.83 23.86 -34.05
CA GLN A 162 -66.37 24.53 -35.25
C GLN A 162 -67.37 23.66 -36.00
N LYS A 163 -67.09 22.36 -36.16
CA LYS A 163 -68.01 21.42 -36.78
C LYS A 163 -69.29 21.23 -35.96
N LEU A 164 -69.20 21.24 -34.63
CA LEU A 164 -70.37 21.20 -33.74
C LEU A 164 -71.25 22.44 -33.92
N VAL A 165 -70.68 23.64 -33.93
CA VAL A 165 -71.44 24.89 -34.14
C VAL A 165 -72.15 24.90 -35.49
N LEU A 166 -71.46 24.52 -36.58
CA LEU A 166 -72.06 24.41 -37.91
C LEU A 166 -73.20 23.38 -37.98
N ASN A 167 -73.09 22.27 -37.24
CA ASN A 167 -74.16 21.29 -37.15
C ASN A 167 -75.34 21.79 -36.31
N GLN A 168 -75.08 22.58 -35.27
CA GLN A 168 -76.11 23.19 -34.42
C GLN A 168 -76.91 24.26 -35.18
N GLU A 169 -76.25 25.08 -36.00
CA GLU A 169 -76.89 26.05 -36.90
C GLU A 169 -77.77 25.36 -37.98
N ARG A 170 -77.36 24.19 -38.47
CA ARG A 170 -78.18 23.36 -39.39
C ARG A 170 -79.42 22.78 -38.69
N HIS A 171 -79.34 22.49 -37.39
CA HIS A 171 -80.47 22.03 -36.60
C HIS A 171 -81.46 23.16 -36.28
N ASP A 172 -80.97 24.38 -35.99
CA ASP A 172 -81.81 25.54 -35.73
C ASP A 172 -82.56 26.02 -36.99
N CYS A 173 -81.93 25.96 -38.18
CA CYS A 173 -82.62 26.25 -39.44
C CYS A 173 -83.74 25.24 -39.77
N ASN A 174 -83.62 23.98 -39.35
CA ASN A 174 -84.66 22.95 -39.54
C ASN A 174 -85.79 23.00 -38.49
N SER A 175 -85.62 23.69 -37.36
CA SER A 175 -86.71 23.90 -36.39
C SER A 175 -87.71 25.01 -36.76
N SER A 176 -87.47 25.74 -37.85
CA SER A 176 -88.33 26.85 -38.29
C SER A 176 -89.46 26.43 -39.25
N VAL A 177 -89.51 25.15 -39.65
CA VAL A 177 -90.60 24.60 -40.49
C VAL A 177 -91.04 23.22 -39.99
N ALA A 178 -92.10 23.19 -39.19
CA ALA A 178 -93.22 22.23 -39.23
C ALA A 178 -93.81 22.01 -37.82
N GLY A 179 -95.05 22.46 -37.66
CA GLY A 179 -95.93 21.97 -36.61
C GLY A 179 -96.44 20.56 -36.93
N ASN A 180 -96.74 19.84 -35.85
CA ASN A 180 -97.53 18.60 -35.74
C ASN A 180 -96.99 17.30 -36.37
N GLY A 181 -96.68 16.36 -35.47
CA GLY A 181 -97.18 14.98 -35.55
C GLY A 181 -96.33 13.96 -36.32
N GLU A 182 -95.84 12.98 -35.56
CA GLU A 182 -95.25 11.69 -35.96
C GLU A 182 -93.81 11.72 -36.50
N GLY A 183 -92.92 11.02 -35.78
CA GLY A 183 -91.47 11.20 -35.86
C GLY A 183 -90.79 10.59 -37.09
N PRO A 184 -89.48 10.88 -37.23
CA PRO A 184 -88.53 9.90 -37.74
C PRO A 184 -87.33 9.75 -36.80
N ALA A 185 -87.17 8.55 -36.24
CA ALA A 185 -85.98 8.12 -35.50
C ALA A 185 -84.72 7.92 -36.40
N SER A 186 -84.65 8.59 -37.56
CA SER A 186 -83.62 8.33 -38.59
C SER A 186 -82.51 9.37 -38.70
N SER A 187 -82.64 10.56 -38.09
CA SER A 187 -81.60 11.61 -38.14
C SER A 187 -80.51 11.44 -37.08
N SER A 188 -80.86 10.96 -35.87
CA SER A 188 -79.88 10.77 -34.79
C SER A 188 -79.00 9.54 -34.97
N ALA A 189 -79.46 8.55 -35.74
CA ALA A 189 -78.70 7.33 -36.01
C ALA A 189 -77.48 7.59 -36.92
N GLY A 190 -77.62 8.51 -37.89
CA GLY A 190 -76.56 8.91 -38.82
C GLY A 190 -75.40 9.65 -38.14
N GLU A 191 -75.72 10.61 -37.27
CA GLU A 191 -74.73 11.37 -36.47
C GLU A 191 -74.01 10.47 -35.46
N VAL A 192 -74.73 9.54 -34.83
CA VAL A 192 -74.12 8.55 -33.93
C VAL A 192 -73.17 7.62 -34.69
N THR A 193 -73.50 7.20 -35.92
CA THR A 193 -72.56 6.42 -36.75
C THR A 193 -71.34 7.21 -37.19
N GLU A 194 -71.48 8.50 -37.51
CA GLU A 194 -70.35 9.34 -37.94
C GLU A 194 -69.39 9.64 -36.78
N VAL A 195 -69.93 9.92 -35.58
CA VAL A 195 -69.13 10.05 -34.34
C VAL A 195 -68.45 8.72 -33.98
N LYS A 196 -69.12 7.58 -34.22
CA LYS A 196 -68.54 6.25 -33.96
C LYS A 196 -67.38 5.93 -34.89
N ILE A 197 -67.50 6.30 -36.17
CA ILE A 197 -66.41 6.18 -37.16
C ILE A 197 -65.24 7.06 -36.75
N LEU A 198 -65.47 8.35 -36.43
CA LEU A 198 -64.42 9.26 -35.97
C LEU A 198 -63.72 8.78 -34.69
N LEU A 199 -64.46 8.19 -33.75
CA LEU A 199 -63.91 7.60 -32.53
C LEU A 199 -63.03 6.37 -32.84
N GLU A 200 -63.39 5.56 -33.84
CA GLU A 200 -62.59 4.43 -34.30
C GLU A 200 -61.34 4.87 -35.06
N THR A 201 -61.42 5.93 -35.86
CA THR A 201 -60.23 6.53 -36.49
C THR A 201 -59.28 7.10 -35.45
N GLU A 202 -59.81 7.80 -34.43
CA GLU A 202 -59.00 8.40 -33.36
C GLU A 202 -58.39 7.34 -32.43
N ARG A 203 -59.12 6.24 -32.13
CA ARG A 203 -58.55 5.08 -31.43
C ARG A 203 -57.40 4.44 -32.21
N SER A 204 -57.54 4.33 -33.53
CA SER A 204 -56.49 3.78 -34.40
C SER A 204 -55.26 4.70 -34.43
N ARG A 205 -55.47 6.02 -34.45
CA ARG A 205 -54.40 7.02 -34.42
C ARG A 205 -53.65 7.03 -33.08
N ARG A 206 -54.36 6.91 -31.95
CA ARG A 206 -53.77 6.74 -30.61
C ARG A 206 -52.92 5.48 -30.52
N LYS A 207 -53.43 4.36 -31.05
CA LYS A 207 -52.71 3.09 -31.03
C LYS A 207 -51.42 3.14 -31.86
N ALA A 208 -51.45 3.81 -33.02
CA ALA A 208 -50.25 4.05 -33.82
C ALA A 208 -49.22 4.93 -33.09
N ALA A 209 -49.66 5.98 -32.38
CA ALA A 209 -48.76 6.83 -31.60
C ALA A 209 -48.16 6.10 -30.38
N GLU A 210 -48.93 5.24 -29.70
CA GLU A 210 -48.42 4.38 -28.61
C GLU A 210 -47.38 3.37 -29.13
N GLU A 211 -47.61 2.76 -30.29
CA GLU A 211 -46.65 1.85 -30.93
C GLU A 211 -45.37 2.59 -31.36
N GLU A 212 -45.47 3.84 -31.80
CA GLU A 212 -44.32 4.67 -32.17
C GLU A 212 -43.50 5.10 -30.95
N VAL A 213 -44.16 5.42 -29.83
CA VAL A 213 -43.50 5.69 -28.54
C VAL A 213 -42.80 4.44 -28.00
N GLU A 214 -43.43 3.27 -28.09
CA GLU A 214 -42.82 2.00 -27.69
C GLU A 214 -41.64 1.61 -28.60
N HIS A 215 -41.73 1.92 -29.90
CA HIS A 215 -40.64 1.76 -30.86
C HIS A 215 -39.48 2.72 -30.57
N LEU A 216 -39.74 3.98 -30.25
CA LEU A 216 -38.73 4.95 -29.82
C LEU A 216 -38.08 4.56 -28.48
N LYS A 217 -38.84 4.01 -27.53
CA LYS A 217 -38.31 3.41 -26.29
C LYS A 217 -37.39 2.22 -26.57
N ASN A 218 -37.78 1.34 -27.49
CA ASN A 218 -36.95 0.21 -27.90
C ASN A 218 -35.71 0.65 -28.69
N GLN A 219 -35.81 1.73 -29.49
CA GLN A 219 -34.64 2.37 -30.09
C GLN A 219 -33.73 3.00 -29.04
N LEU A 220 -34.27 3.62 -27.98
CA LEU A 220 -33.50 4.14 -26.84
C LEU A 220 -32.78 3.00 -26.09
N GLY A 221 -33.46 1.86 -25.90
CA GLY A 221 -32.89 0.62 -25.37
C GLY A 221 -31.78 0.05 -26.26
N LYS A 222 -31.91 0.21 -27.59
CA LYS A 222 -30.84 -0.10 -28.54
C LYS A 222 -29.70 0.90 -28.50
N TYR A 223 -29.93 2.22 -28.43
CA TYR A 223 -28.86 3.24 -28.34
C TYR A 223 -28.06 3.17 -27.02
N THR A 224 -28.69 2.72 -25.92
CA THR A 224 -27.97 2.34 -24.69
C THR A 224 -27.14 1.05 -24.85
N GLN A 225 -27.37 0.27 -25.92
CA GLN A 225 -26.65 -0.96 -26.29
C GLN A 225 -25.81 -0.86 -27.58
N THR A 226 -25.89 0.21 -28.38
CA THR A 226 -25.23 0.29 -29.70
C THR A 226 -23.76 0.68 -29.54
N GLN A 227 -22.97 -0.37 -29.39
CA GLN A 227 -21.57 -0.69 -29.73
C GLN A 227 -20.67 0.28 -30.55
N ALA A 228 -21.10 1.46 -31.00
CA ALA A 228 -20.21 2.40 -31.68
C ALA A 228 -19.24 3.11 -30.71
N GLY A 229 -19.70 3.37 -29.47
CA GLY A 229 -18.84 3.78 -28.36
C GLY A 229 -17.99 2.64 -27.82
N ASP A 230 -18.46 1.38 -27.91
CA ASP A 230 -17.69 0.22 -27.45
C ASP A 230 -16.41 0.03 -28.26
N ALA A 231 -16.34 0.31 -29.56
CA ALA A 231 -15.08 0.09 -30.29
C ALA A 231 -13.94 0.99 -29.81
N GLU A 232 -14.24 2.24 -29.44
CA GLU A 232 -13.27 3.22 -28.96
C GLU A 232 -13.02 3.06 -27.46
N ILE A 233 -14.05 2.71 -26.67
CA ILE A 233 -13.92 2.32 -25.26
C ILE A 233 -13.19 0.97 -25.11
N VAL A 234 -13.37 0.02 -26.02
CA VAL A 234 -12.65 -1.26 -26.06
C VAL A 234 -11.21 -1.02 -26.51
N LYS A 235 -10.95 -0.13 -27.48
CA LYS A 235 -9.58 0.29 -27.79
C LYS A 235 -8.91 0.96 -26.60
N LEU A 236 -9.58 1.89 -25.91
CA LEU A 236 -9.06 2.54 -24.72
C LEU A 236 -8.88 1.53 -23.58
N ARG A 237 -9.81 0.60 -23.36
CA ARG A 237 -9.66 -0.51 -22.39
C ARG A 237 -8.48 -1.40 -22.74
N ASN A 238 -8.31 -1.78 -24.00
CA ASN A 238 -7.19 -2.61 -24.42
C ASN A 238 -5.86 -1.88 -24.24
N ILE A 239 -5.79 -0.57 -24.55
CA ILE A 239 -4.59 0.25 -24.28
C ILE A 239 -4.34 0.37 -22.78
N LEU A 240 -5.38 0.61 -21.97
CA LEU A 240 -5.29 0.72 -20.52
C LEU A 240 -4.89 -0.62 -19.88
N GLU A 241 -5.35 -1.73 -20.45
CA GLU A 241 -5.03 -3.09 -20.04
C GLU A 241 -3.62 -3.49 -20.45
N ASP A 242 -3.14 -3.08 -21.63
CA ASP A 242 -1.75 -3.23 -22.05
C ASP A 242 -0.79 -2.40 -21.16
N GLU A 243 -1.15 -1.15 -20.85
CA GLU A 243 -0.39 -0.30 -19.91
C GLU A 243 -0.41 -0.87 -18.48
N ALA A 244 -1.55 -1.37 -18.01
CA ALA A 244 -1.63 -2.07 -16.72
C ALA A 244 -0.78 -3.34 -16.69
N ASN A 245 -0.79 -4.12 -17.78
CA ASN A 245 0.04 -5.31 -17.94
C ASN A 245 1.54 -4.97 -18.01
N GLN A 246 1.90 -3.83 -18.59
CA GLN A 246 3.27 -3.36 -18.69
C GLN A 246 3.77 -2.80 -17.34
N LYS A 247 2.93 -2.04 -16.64
CA LYS A 247 3.17 -1.61 -15.25
C LYS A 247 3.39 -2.82 -14.33
N LYS A 248 2.52 -3.84 -14.43
CA LYS A 248 2.64 -5.07 -13.66
C LYS A 248 3.95 -5.82 -13.95
N ARG A 249 4.39 -5.89 -15.21
CA ARG A 249 5.70 -6.46 -15.57
C ARG A 249 6.86 -5.69 -14.93
N LEU A 250 6.80 -4.36 -14.93
CA LEU A 250 7.83 -3.52 -14.30
C LEU A 250 7.83 -3.65 -12.78
N GLU A 251 6.66 -3.76 -12.14
CA GLU A 251 6.54 -4.00 -10.70
C GLU A 251 7.07 -5.38 -10.30
N GLU A 252 6.79 -6.42 -11.10
CA GLU A 252 7.37 -7.76 -10.94
C GLU A 252 8.92 -7.71 -11.05
N GLU A 253 9.46 -6.97 -12.03
CA GLU A 253 10.92 -6.77 -12.14
C GLU A 253 11.49 -6.06 -10.91
N VAL A 254 10.80 -5.04 -10.39
CA VAL A 254 11.21 -4.34 -9.16
C VAL A 254 11.20 -5.28 -7.95
N ILE A 255 10.22 -6.17 -7.84
CA ILE A 255 10.16 -7.18 -6.76
C ILE A 255 11.31 -8.17 -6.87
N ILE A 256 11.60 -8.67 -8.07
CA ILE A 256 12.72 -9.57 -8.33
C ILE A 256 14.04 -8.88 -7.98
N LEU A 257 14.25 -7.64 -8.44
CA LEU A 257 15.46 -6.87 -8.15
C LEU A 257 15.62 -6.59 -6.65
N ARG A 258 14.52 -6.31 -5.93
CA ARG A 258 14.52 -6.15 -4.47
C ARG A 258 14.86 -7.46 -3.75
N SER A 259 14.32 -8.58 -4.22
CA SER A 259 14.62 -9.91 -3.68
C SER A 259 16.09 -10.30 -3.89
N GLN A 260 16.63 -10.03 -5.08
CA GLN A 260 18.06 -10.21 -5.38
C GLN A 260 18.96 -9.33 -4.51
N LEU A 261 18.58 -8.07 -4.27
CA LEU A 261 19.28 -7.16 -3.35
C LEU A 261 19.25 -7.68 -1.91
N LEU A 262 18.11 -8.21 -1.47
CA LEU A 262 17.95 -8.82 -0.15
C LEU A 262 18.80 -10.08 0.01
N GLN A 263 18.87 -10.91 -1.03
CA GLN A 263 19.70 -12.10 -1.06
C GLN A 263 21.19 -11.74 -1.05
N LEU A 264 21.61 -10.76 -1.85
CA LEU A 264 22.99 -10.24 -1.84
C LEU A 264 23.36 -9.63 -0.50
N ASN A 265 22.45 -8.89 0.15
CA ASN A 265 22.65 -8.37 1.50
C ASN A 265 22.75 -9.49 2.54
N PHE A 266 21.91 -10.52 2.42
CA PHE A 266 21.96 -11.69 3.30
C PHE A 266 23.24 -12.51 3.12
N GLU A 267 23.71 -12.68 1.89
CA GLU A 267 24.99 -13.32 1.56
C GLU A 267 26.18 -12.49 2.06
N ALA A 268 26.13 -11.16 1.95
CA ALA A 268 27.12 -10.26 2.50
C ALA A 268 27.17 -10.30 4.05
N ASP A 269 26.01 -10.37 4.71
CA ASP A 269 25.90 -10.50 6.17
C ASP A 269 26.29 -11.90 6.66
N GLN A 270 26.01 -12.96 5.88
CA GLN A 270 26.53 -14.30 6.16
C GLN A 270 28.04 -14.37 6.00
N MET A 271 28.63 -13.74 4.97
CA MET A 271 30.08 -13.62 4.82
C MET A 271 30.69 -12.87 6.00
N ARG A 272 30.03 -11.80 6.48
CA ARG A 272 30.45 -11.05 7.66
C ARG A 272 30.40 -11.89 8.94
N LYS A 273 29.34 -12.68 9.13
CA LYS A 273 29.19 -13.63 10.26
C LYS A 273 30.15 -14.83 10.18
N CYS A 274 30.49 -15.32 8.98
CA CYS A 274 31.49 -16.38 8.81
C CYS A 274 32.90 -15.89 9.13
N LEU A 275 33.19 -14.62 8.86
CA LEU A 275 34.44 -13.97 9.26
C LEU A 275 34.51 -13.72 10.78
N GLU A 276 33.37 -13.59 11.46
CA GLU A 276 33.28 -13.41 12.91
C GLU A 276 33.23 -14.73 13.71
N ASN A 277 32.66 -15.82 13.15
CA ASN A 277 32.43 -17.09 13.85
C ASN A 277 33.40 -18.24 13.47
N GLY A 278 34.59 -17.92 12.96
CA GLY A 278 35.64 -18.91 12.68
C GLY A 278 36.29 -19.50 13.95
N SER A 279 35.53 -20.20 14.80
CA SER A 279 36.01 -21.03 15.92
C SER A 279 34.99 -22.10 16.32
N SER A 280 34.83 -23.15 15.50
CA SER A 280 34.68 -24.55 15.95
C SER A 280 34.42 -25.43 14.72
N GLY A 281 35.12 -26.56 14.64
CA GLY A 281 35.06 -27.46 13.48
C GLY A 281 34.10 -28.63 13.68
N SER A 282 33.61 -29.16 12.57
CA SER A 282 33.47 -30.61 12.34
C SER A 282 33.28 -30.88 10.84
N THR A 283 34.28 -31.55 10.28
CA THR A 283 34.24 -32.62 9.25
C THR A 283 32.88 -32.99 8.63
N PHE A 284 32.76 -32.95 7.30
CA PHE A 284 32.73 -34.15 6.43
C PHE A 284 32.81 -33.82 4.93
N SER A 285 33.31 -34.80 4.18
CA SER A 285 33.86 -34.80 2.81
C SER A 285 32.90 -34.50 1.65
N ALA A 286 33.46 -33.97 0.55
CA ALA A 286 33.17 -34.44 -0.82
C ALA A 286 34.28 -34.03 -1.83
N MET A 287 34.99 -35.03 -2.35
CA MET A 287 35.46 -35.16 -3.74
C MET A 287 34.34 -34.79 -4.73
N ASP A 288 34.51 -34.47 -6.01
CA ASP A 288 35.60 -34.17 -6.95
C ASP A 288 34.86 -33.73 -8.25
N SER A 289 35.52 -32.95 -9.09
CA SER A 289 35.35 -32.90 -10.56
C SER A 289 34.17 -32.20 -11.24
N SER A 290 34.60 -31.24 -12.10
CA SER A 290 34.18 -31.00 -13.49
C SER A 290 32.97 -30.09 -13.82
N ARG A 291 33.35 -28.89 -14.31
CA ARG A 291 32.67 -27.96 -15.25
C ARG A 291 31.96 -28.69 -16.43
N PRO A 292 30.95 -28.10 -17.14
CA PRO A 292 31.05 -26.74 -17.68
C PRO A 292 29.77 -25.87 -17.78
N ASN A 293 30.05 -24.57 -17.97
CA ASN A 293 29.19 -23.52 -18.51
C ASN A 293 28.16 -24.02 -19.53
N GLN A 294 26.88 -23.87 -19.20
CA GLN A 294 25.84 -23.50 -20.16
C GLN A 294 24.91 -22.48 -19.50
N PHE A 295 25.25 -21.21 -19.65
CA PHE A 295 24.27 -20.13 -19.61
C PHE A 295 23.46 -20.22 -20.89
N LYS A 296 22.21 -20.70 -20.80
CA LYS A 296 21.14 -20.40 -21.76
C LYS A 296 19.78 -20.63 -21.10
N ASP A 297 18.99 -19.56 -21.09
CA ASP A 297 17.53 -19.53 -21.14
C ASP A 297 16.73 -20.26 -20.04
N THR A 298 16.65 -19.63 -18.86
CA THR A 298 15.56 -19.88 -17.90
C THR A 298 15.09 -18.58 -17.25
N ALA A 299 14.46 -17.71 -18.03
CA ALA A 299 13.71 -16.55 -17.52
C ALA A 299 12.18 -16.73 -17.60
N ASN A 300 11.69 -17.89 -18.07
CA ASN A 300 10.24 -18.12 -18.28
C ASN A 300 9.60 -19.11 -17.29
N GLY A 301 10.33 -19.54 -16.25
CA GLY A 301 9.87 -20.59 -15.32
C GLY A 301 9.01 -20.11 -14.14
N GLN A 302 9.15 -18.87 -13.68
CA GLN A 302 8.47 -18.39 -12.46
C GLN A 302 7.06 -17.84 -12.70
N LYS A 303 6.75 -17.34 -13.90
CA LYS A 303 5.37 -16.92 -14.25
C LYS A 303 4.41 -18.10 -14.40
N SER A 304 4.94 -19.29 -14.71
CA SER A 304 4.16 -20.52 -14.84
C SER A 304 3.75 -21.10 -13.48
N SER A 305 4.55 -20.99 -12.43
CA SER A 305 4.31 -21.71 -11.15
C SER A 305 3.15 -21.16 -10.30
N VAL A 306 2.84 -19.86 -10.40
CA VAL A 306 1.75 -19.24 -9.61
C VAL A 306 0.39 -19.39 -10.30
N ALA A 307 0.34 -19.22 -11.62
CA ALA A 307 -0.85 -19.50 -12.43
C ALA A 307 -1.23 -20.99 -12.38
N THR A 308 -0.23 -21.89 -12.41
CA THR A 308 -0.47 -23.33 -12.27
C THR A 308 -0.99 -23.74 -10.90
N LEU A 309 -0.78 -22.97 -9.82
CA LEU A 309 -1.31 -23.33 -8.50
C LEU A 309 -2.84 -23.10 -8.41
N PHE A 310 -3.32 -22.03 -9.05
CA PHE A 310 -4.76 -21.80 -9.25
C PHE A 310 -5.40 -22.89 -10.12
N GLU A 311 -4.71 -23.34 -11.16
CA GLU A 311 -5.23 -24.33 -12.12
C GLU A 311 -5.06 -25.78 -11.66
N GLN A 312 -4.01 -26.13 -10.90
CA GLN A 312 -3.68 -27.52 -10.54
C GLN A 312 -4.13 -27.93 -9.13
N VAL A 313 -4.09 -27.02 -8.14
CA VAL A 313 -4.45 -27.34 -6.74
C VAL A 313 -5.87 -26.85 -6.40
N GLY A 314 -6.30 -25.73 -7.00
CA GLY A 314 -7.59 -25.10 -6.77
C GLY A 314 -7.59 -24.28 -5.48
N LEU A 315 -7.75 -22.97 -5.60
CA LEU A 315 -7.82 -22.02 -4.48
C LEU A 315 -8.80 -22.49 -3.38
N GLN A 316 -9.94 -23.06 -3.79
CA GLN A 316 -10.94 -23.63 -2.88
C GLN A 316 -10.40 -24.73 -1.96
N LYS A 317 -9.51 -25.61 -2.45
CA LYS A 317 -8.88 -26.64 -1.59
C LYS A 317 -7.96 -26.01 -0.56
N ILE A 318 -7.18 -24.99 -0.93
CA ILE A 318 -6.30 -24.29 0.01
C ILE A 318 -7.11 -23.57 1.08
N LEU A 319 -8.23 -22.93 0.70
CA LEU A 319 -9.12 -22.29 1.65
C LEU A 319 -9.76 -23.30 2.60
N SER A 320 -10.14 -24.50 2.13
CA SER A 320 -10.64 -25.57 3.01
C SER A 320 -9.63 -26.01 4.07
N LEU A 321 -8.32 -25.91 3.79
CA LEU A 321 -7.26 -26.24 4.75
C LEU A 321 -7.11 -25.20 5.87
N LEU A 322 -7.68 -23.99 5.71
CA LEU A 322 -7.74 -23.00 6.79
C LEU A 322 -8.61 -23.49 7.96
N GLU A 323 -9.56 -24.38 7.69
CA GLU A 323 -10.46 -24.98 8.68
C GLU A 323 -9.97 -26.32 9.23
N SER A 324 -8.78 -26.79 8.81
CA SER A 324 -8.18 -28.03 9.29
C SER A 324 -8.07 -28.06 10.82
N ASP A 325 -8.32 -29.19 11.46
CA ASP A 325 -8.11 -29.34 12.92
C ASP A 325 -6.62 -29.36 13.31
N ASP A 326 -5.74 -29.69 12.37
CA ASP A 326 -4.29 -29.67 12.57
C ASP A 326 -3.74 -28.23 12.49
N ALA A 327 -3.18 -27.74 13.60
CA ALA A 327 -2.62 -26.40 13.71
C ALA A 327 -1.47 -26.13 12.73
N ASN A 328 -0.60 -27.12 12.45
CA ASN A 328 0.47 -26.96 11.48
C ASN A 328 -0.08 -26.83 10.07
N VAL A 329 -1.08 -27.63 9.71
CA VAL A 329 -1.77 -27.52 8.41
C VAL A 329 -2.41 -26.15 8.27
N ARG A 330 -3.12 -25.66 9.30
CA ARG A 330 -3.69 -24.30 9.30
C ARG A 330 -2.61 -23.24 9.10
N ILE A 331 -1.52 -23.28 9.87
CA ILE A 331 -0.43 -22.29 9.76
C ILE A 331 0.14 -22.25 8.34
N HIS A 332 0.40 -23.40 7.73
CA HIS A 332 0.94 -23.45 6.37
C HIS A 332 -0.08 -22.99 5.33
N ALA A 333 -1.35 -23.35 5.47
CA ALA A 333 -2.42 -22.88 4.61
C ALA A 333 -2.57 -21.35 4.66
N VAL A 334 -2.58 -20.76 5.86
CA VAL A 334 -2.65 -19.29 6.03
C VAL A 334 -1.43 -18.60 5.42
N LYS A 335 -0.22 -19.16 5.57
CA LYS A 335 1.00 -18.63 4.94
C LYS A 335 0.90 -18.64 3.41
N VAL A 336 0.39 -19.72 2.83
CA VAL A 336 0.16 -19.81 1.38
C VAL A 336 -0.84 -18.74 0.95
N VAL A 337 -1.96 -18.56 1.65
CA VAL A 337 -2.95 -17.52 1.35
C VAL A 337 -2.35 -16.12 1.50
N ALA A 338 -1.55 -15.86 2.54
CA ALA A 338 -0.89 -14.57 2.75
C ALA A 338 0.06 -14.21 1.59
N ASN A 339 0.84 -15.19 1.12
CA ASN A 339 1.73 -15.03 -0.02
C ASN A 339 0.93 -14.81 -1.32
N LEU A 340 -0.15 -15.56 -1.53
CA LEU A 340 -1.02 -15.35 -2.70
C LEU A 340 -1.66 -13.96 -2.68
N ALA A 341 -2.08 -13.48 -1.50
CA ALA A 341 -2.69 -12.16 -1.32
C ALA A 341 -1.70 -10.99 -1.52
N ALA A 342 -0.39 -11.24 -1.47
CA ALA A 342 0.62 -10.22 -1.78
C ALA A 342 0.55 -9.77 -3.25
N GLU A 343 0.03 -10.62 -4.14
CA GLU A 343 -0.16 -10.31 -5.56
C GLU A 343 -1.56 -9.71 -5.80
N GLU A 344 -1.61 -8.48 -6.32
CA GLU A 344 -2.86 -7.72 -6.54
C GLU A 344 -3.90 -8.53 -7.35
N ALA A 345 -3.46 -9.22 -8.39
CA ALA A 345 -4.34 -10.01 -9.27
C ALA A 345 -5.05 -11.17 -8.56
N ASN A 346 -4.54 -11.62 -7.42
CA ASN A 346 -5.13 -12.71 -6.65
C ASN A 346 -6.10 -12.21 -5.58
N GLN A 347 -5.94 -10.96 -5.12
CA GLN A 347 -6.67 -10.43 -3.97
C GLN A 347 -8.18 -10.51 -4.16
N LYS A 348 -8.70 -10.05 -5.31
CA LYS A 348 -10.13 -10.14 -5.64
C LYS A 348 -10.63 -11.59 -5.65
N ARG A 349 -9.90 -12.51 -6.29
CA ARG A 349 -10.28 -13.93 -6.40
C ARG A 349 -10.29 -14.64 -5.04
N ILE A 350 -9.36 -14.29 -4.15
CA ILE A 350 -9.30 -14.81 -2.77
C ILE A 350 -10.55 -14.40 -2.00
N VAL A 351 -10.95 -13.13 -2.11
CA VAL A 351 -12.15 -12.61 -1.43
C VAL A 351 -13.42 -13.25 -2.00
N GLU A 352 -13.57 -13.29 -3.33
CA GLU A 352 -14.70 -13.95 -4.01
C GLU A 352 -14.83 -15.44 -3.66
N SER A 353 -13.73 -16.10 -3.32
CA SER A 353 -13.70 -17.51 -2.92
C SER A 353 -13.99 -17.73 -1.43
N GLY A 354 -14.32 -16.69 -0.65
CA GLY A 354 -14.59 -16.78 0.79
C GLY A 354 -13.33 -16.76 1.68
N GLY A 355 -12.17 -16.44 1.11
CA GLY A 355 -10.90 -16.42 1.84
C GLY A 355 -10.84 -15.34 2.93
N LEU A 356 -11.46 -14.18 2.70
CA LEU A 356 -11.52 -13.11 3.70
C LEU A 356 -12.26 -13.55 4.97
N THR A 357 -13.47 -14.09 4.80
CA THR A 357 -14.28 -14.59 5.93
C THR A 357 -13.53 -15.67 6.71
N SER A 358 -12.82 -16.56 6.02
CA SER A 358 -11.99 -17.59 6.65
C SER A 358 -10.86 -16.98 7.49
N LEU A 359 -10.15 -15.98 6.96
CA LEU A 359 -9.07 -15.27 7.67
C LEU A 359 -9.59 -14.50 8.89
N LEU A 360 -10.75 -13.85 8.78
CA LEU A 360 -11.38 -13.16 9.90
C LEU A 360 -11.84 -14.14 11.00
N MET A 361 -12.37 -15.30 10.61
CA MET A 361 -12.71 -16.37 11.55
C MET A 361 -11.48 -16.89 12.29
N LEU A 362 -10.31 -16.95 11.66
CA LEU A 362 -9.06 -17.32 12.32
C LEU A 362 -8.59 -16.28 13.34
N LEU A 363 -8.82 -14.98 13.10
CA LEU A 363 -8.56 -13.95 14.13
C LEU A 363 -9.47 -14.11 15.35
N ARG A 364 -10.69 -14.60 15.15
CA ARG A 364 -11.70 -14.81 16.20
C ARG A 364 -11.42 -16.03 17.07
N ARG A 365 -10.73 -17.05 16.55
CA ARG A 365 -10.36 -18.26 17.29
C ARG A 365 -9.06 -17.97 18.07
N TYR A 366 -9.18 -17.74 19.38
CA TYR A 366 -8.08 -17.34 20.29
C TYR A 366 -7.05 -18.45 20.58
N GLU A 367 -6.71 -19.28 19.60
CA GLU A 367 -5.96 -20.53 19.83
C GLU A 367 -4.45 -20.38 19.65
N ASP A 368 -4.00 -19.68 18.61
CA ASP A 368 -2.59 -19.64 18.22
C ASP A 368 -2.19 -18.24 17.73
N GLU A 369 -1.20 -17.64 18.40
CA GLU A 369 -0.67 -16.32 18.07
C GLU A 369 0.03 -16.26 16.70
N THR A 370 0.71 -17.34 16.29
CA THR A 370 1.31 -17.44 14.95
C THR A 370 0.23 -17.43 13.88
N VAL A 371 -0.86 -18.16 14.06
CA VAL A 371 -2.00 -18.14 13.12
C VAL A 371 -2.59 -16.74 13.04
N ARG A 372 -2.87 -16.09 14.18
CA ARG A 372 -3.40 -14.72 14.22
C ARG A 372 -2.49 -13.72 13.50
N ARG A 373 -1.18 -13.81 13.73
CA ARG A 373 -0.17 -12.97 13.07
C ARG A 373 -0.19 -13.13 11.56
N VAL A 374 -0.16 -14.36 11.05
CA VAL A 374 -0.12 -14.60 9.59
C VAL A 374 -1.47 -14.23 8.96
N ALA A 375 -2.59 -14.49 9.65
CA ALA A 375 -3.91 -14.09 9.20
C ALA A 375 -4.04 -12.55 9.12
N ALA A 376 -3.58 -11.81 10.13
CA ALA A 376 -3.52 -10.36 10.11
C ALA A 376 -2.63 -9.84 8.97
N GLY A 377 -1.52 -10.51 8.68
CA GLY A 377 -0.66 -10.21 7.53
C GLY A 377 -1.36 -10.43 6.19
N ALA A 378 -2.10 -11.53 6.04
CA ALA A 378 -2.91 -11.80 4.85
C ALA A 378 -3.99 -10.73 4.65
N ILE A 379 -4.70 -10.35 5.73
CA ILE A 379 -5.70 -9.28 5.71
C ILE A 379 -5.06 -7.94 5.35
N ALA A 380 -3.85 -7.65 5.86
CA ALA A 380 -3.12 -6.44 5.49
C ALA A 380 -2.86 -6.36 3.98
N ASN A 381 -2.46 -7.48 3.35
CA ASN A 381 -2.26 -7.57 1.91
C ASN A 381 -3.59 -7.38 1.15
N LEU A 382 -4.66 -8.06 1.58
CA LEU A 382 -5.99 -7.90 0.97
C LEU A 382 -6.52 -6.46 1.08
N ALA A 383 -6.21 -5.77 2.18
CA ALA A 383 -6.59 -4.38 2.43
C ALA A 383 -5.83 -3.37 1.57
N MET A 384 -4.85 -3.79 0.76
CA MET A 384 -4.24 -2.89 -0.25
C MET A 384 -5.21 -2.55 -1.39
N ASN A 385 -6.20 -3.41 -1.65
CA ASN A 385 -7.22 -3.16 -2.66
C ASN A 385 -8.45 -2.47 -2.06
N GLU A 386 -8.80 -1.29 -2.58
CA GLU A 386 -9.90 -0.46 -2.08
C GLU A 386 -11.26 -1.19 -2.05
N ALA A 387 -11.57 -2.02 -3.05
CA ALA A 387 -12.83 -2.77 -3.09
C ALA A 387 -12.94 -3.81 -1.96
N ASN A 388 -11.80 -4.38 -1.55
CA ASN A 388 -11.76 -5.33 -0.44
C ASN A 388 -11.90 -4.64 0.92
N GLN A 389 -11.48 -3.37 1.03
CA GLN A 389 -11.54 -2.63 2.29
C GLN A 389 -12.99 -2.47 2.77
N GLU A 390 -13.93 -2.14 1.88
CA GLU A 390 -15.35 -2.04 2.22
C GLU A 390 -15.91 -3.38 2.76
N LEU A 391 -15.50 -4.51 2.17
CA LEU A 391 -15.89 -5.86 2.63
C LEU A 391 -15.26 -6.22 3.99
N ILE A 392 -13.96 -5.93 4.17
CA ILE A 392 -13.27 -6.11 5.45
C ILE A 392 -14.00 -5.33 6.56
N MET A 393 -14.42 -4.11 6.27
CA MET A 393 -15.17 -3.27 7.20
C MET A 393 -16.56 -3.83 7.50
N ALA A 394 -17.27 -4.32 6.49
CA ALA A 394 -18.61 -4.90 6.63
C ALA A 394 -18.60 -6.17 7.50
N GLU A 395 -17.56 -6.99 7.40
CA GLU A 395 -17.38 -8.21 8.21
C GLU A 395 -16.79 -7.95 9.62
N GLY A 396 -16.66 -6.69 10.04
CA GLY A 396 -16.16 -6.33 11.38
C GLY A 396 -14.65 -6.51 11.54
N GLY A 397 -13.90 -6.41 10.45
CA GLY A 397 -12.45 -6.63 10.43
C GLY A 397 -11.67 -5.74 11.39
N ILE A 398 -12.04 -4.45 11.53
CA ILE A 398 -11.35 -3.56 12.49
C ILE A 398 -11.57 -4.02 13.92
N THR A 399 -12.78 -4.47 14.28
CA THR A 399 -13.06 -4.99 15.63
C THR A 399 -12.17 -6.20 15.93
N LEU A 400 -12.08 -7.16 15.00
CA LEU A 400 -11.26 -8.37 15.18
C LEU A 400 -9.75 -8.05 15.22
N LEU A 401 -9.28 -7.14 14.38
CA LEU A 401 -7.90 -6.65 14.41
C LEU A 401 -7.60 -5.92 15.74
N SER A 402 -8.53 -5.11 16.24
CA SER A 402 -8.39 -4.38 17.50
C SER A 402 -8.34 -5.33 18.71
N MET A 403 -9.16 -6.37 18.71
CA MET A 403 -9.10 -7.43 19.72
C MET A 403 -7.76 -8.16 19.65
N THR A 404 -7.32 -8.54 18.45
CA THR A 404 -6.01 -9.18 18.24
C THR A 404 -4.86 -8.32 18.76
N ALA A 405 -4.88 -7.01 18.52
CA ALA A 405 -3.87 -6.08 19.05
C ALA A 405 -3.90 -5.96 20.58
N SER A 406 -5.08 -6.05 21.19
CA SER A 406 -5.23 -5.93 22.65
C SER A 406 -4.67 -7.15 23.39
N ASP A 407 -4.72 -8.32 22.75
CA ASP A 407 -4.29 -9.60 23.32
C ASP A 407 -2.89 -10.03 22.89
N ALA A 408 -2.24 -9.30 21.99
CA ALA A 408 -0.93 -9.66 21.44
C ALA A 408 0.20 -9.01 22.23
N GLU A 409 1.19 -9.82 22.61
CA GLU A 409 2.44 -9.35 23.21
C GLU A 409 3.57 -9.28 22.17
N ASP A 410 3.53 -10.13 21.13
CA ASP A 410 4.54 -10.19 20.09
C ASP A 410 4.53 -8.91 19.21
N PRO A 411 5.65 -8.14 19.15
CA PRO A 411 5.76 -6.97 18.29
C PRO A 411 5.52 -7.29 16.81
N GLN A 412 5.83 -8.50 16.35
CA GLN A 412 5.60 -8.88 14.97
C GLN A 412 4.09 -9.03 14.67
N THR A 413 3.30 -9.62 15.58
CA THR A 413 1.83 -9.64 15.50
C THR A 413 1.27 -8.23 15.47
N LEU A 414 1.70 -7.37 16.40
CA LEU A 414 1.26 -5.97 16.47
C LEU A 414 1.62 -5.20 15.19
N ARG A 415 2.78 -5.47 14.58
CA ARG A 415 3.17 -4.86 13.30
C ARG A 415 2.21 -5.22 12.18
N MET A 416 1.81 -6.49 12.07
CA MET A 416 0.88 -6.95 11.03
C MET A 416 -0.51 -6.32 11.22
N VAL A 417 -0.99 -6.29 12.47
CA VAL A 417 -2.28 -5.67 12.80
C VAL A 417 -2.27 -4.17 12.52
N ALA A 418 -1.25 -3.44 13.00
CA ALA A 418 -1.10 -2.02 12.70
C ALA A 418 -0.99 -1.76 11.19
N GLY A 419 -0.30 -2.63 10.45
CA GLY A 419 -0.18 -2.56 9.00
C GLY A 419 -1.52 -2.70 8.28
N ALA A 420 -2.36 -3.65 8.72
CA ALA A 420 -3.71 -3.84 8.19
C ALA A 420 -4.60 -2.62 8.44
N ILE A 421 -4.64 -2.14 9.69
CA ILE A 421 -5.43 -0.94 10.06
C ILE A 421 -4.93 0.28 9.28
N ALA A 422 -3.61 0.44 9.12
CA ALA A 422 -3.03 1.56 8.39
C ALA A 422 -3.39 1.57 6.90
N ASN A 423 -3.57 0.39 6.27
CA ASN A 423 -4.08 0.29 4.90
C ASN A 423 -5.54 0.74 4.84
N LEU A 424 -6.37 0.32 5.80
CA LEU A 424 -7.78 0.71 5.90
C LEU A 424 -7.97 2.20 6.22
N CYS A 425 -7.05 2.83 6.96
CA CYS A 425 -7.06 4.28 7.21
C CYS A 425 -6.92 5.14 5.95
N GLY A 426 -6.50 4.55 4.82
CA GLY A 426 -6.28 5.25 3.55
C GLY A 426 -7.54 5.47 2.70
N ASN A 427 -8.73 5.12 3.20
CA ASN A 427 -9.98 5.20 2.44
C ASN A 427 -11.02 6.10 3.13
N ASP A 428 -11.33 7.21 2.46
CA ASP A 428 -12.22 8.27 2.91
C ASP A 428 -13.65 7.77 3.17
N ARG A 429 -14.11 6.76 2.42
CA ARG A 429 -15.49 6.23 2.47
C ARG A 429 -15.77 5.47 3.76
N ILE A 430 -14.74 4.86 4.35
CA ILE A 430 -14.88 3.98 5.52
C ILE A 430 -14.42 4.64 6.84
N LEU A 431 -14.00 5.91 6.83
CA LEU A 431 -13.45 6.61 8.01
C LEU A 431 -14.38 6.56 9.23
N MET A 432 -15.67 6.83 9.03
CA MET A 432 -16.67 6.84 10.10
C MET A 432 -16.81 5.46 10.73
N THR A 433 -16.89 4.42 9.90
CA THR A 433 -16.98 3.03 10.32
C THR A 433 -15.69 2.55 10.98
N LEU A 434 -14.53 2.97 10.48
CA LEU A 434 -13.22 2.64 11.05
C LEU A 434 -13.09 3.19 12.46
N ARG A 435 -13.51 4.45 12.66
CA ARG A 435 -13.57 5.05 14.00
C ARG A 435 -14.54 4.31 14.91
N SER A 436 -15.78 4.06 14.46
CA SER A 436 -16.81 3.44 15.30
C SER A 436 -16.46 2.01 15.71
N GLN A 437 -15.74 1.26 14.86
CA GLN A 437 -15.22 -0.07 15.18
C GLN A 437 -13.94 -0.04 16.04
N GLY A 438 -13.42 1.14 16.39
CA GLY A 438 -12.32 1.30 17.33
C GLY A 438 -10.91 1.37 16.71
N GLY A 439 -10.79 1.57 15.40
CA GLY A 439 -9.50 1.53 14.70
C GLY A 439 -8.47 2.55 15.21
N ILE A 440 -8.89 3.79 15.50
CA ILE A 440 -7.99 4.81 16.07
C ILE A 440 -7.51 4.39 17.47
N LYS A 441 -8.44 3.93 18.32
CA LYS A 441 -8.13 3.47 19.68
C LYS A 441 -7.17 2.27 19.67
N ALA A 442 -7.34 1.35 18.72
CA ALA A 442 -6.42 0.23 18.55
C ALA A 442 -5.02 0.70 18.18
N LEU A 443 -4.87 1.61 17.20
CA LEU A 443 -3.57 2.19 16.84
C LEU A 443 -2.89 2.86 18.05
N LEU A 444 -3.64 3.62 18.85
CA LEU A 444 -3.12 4.26 20.07
C LEU A 444 -2.79 3.25 21.18
N GLY A 445 -3.52 2.14 21.29
CA GLY A 445 -3.20 1.05 22.20
C GLY A 445 -1.87 0.37 21.86
N ILE A 446 -1.63 0.14 20.57
CA ILE A 446 -0.42 -0.51 20.04
C ILE A 446 0.86 0.28 20.33
N VAL A 447 0.76 1.62 20.46
CA VAL A 447 1.89 2.50 20.79
C VAL A 447 2.69 2.01 22.00
N ARG A 448 2.03 1.37 22.97
CA ARG A 448 2.65 0.90 24.22
C ARG A 448 3.77 -0.12 24.01
N CYS A 449 3.82 -0.82 22.87
CA CYS A 449 4.89 -1.80 22.61
C CYS A 449 6.27 -1.16 22.42
N GLY A 450 6.33 0.13 22.05
CA GLY A 450 7.59 0.87 21.87
C GLY A 450 8.49 0.41 20.70
N HIS A 451 8.14 -0.67 19.98
CA HIS A 451 8.99 -1.21 18.92
C HIS A 451 8.98 -0.31 17.68
N PRO A 452 10.14 0.16 17.18
CA PRO A 452 10.20 1.16 16.09
C PRO A 452 9.41 0.78 14.83
N ASP A 453 9.52 -0.47 14.36
CA ASP A 453 8.79 -0.93 13.18
C ASP A 453 7.26 -0.94 13.36
N VAL A 454 6.80 -1.21 14.58
CA VAL A 454 5.37 -1.18 14.92
C VAL A 454 4.90 0.26 14.97
N LEU A 455 5.64 1.13 15.65
CA LEU A 455 5.35 2.56 15.72
C LEU A 455 5.37 3.23 14.35
N SER A 456 6.21 2.76 13.42
CA SER A 456 6.19 3.22 12.03
C SER A 456 4.87 2.87 11.32
N GLN A 457 4.30 1.70 11.57
CA GLN A 457 2.98 1.33 11.01
C GLN A 457 1.86 2.14 11.66
N VAL A 458 1.93 2.37 12.97
CA VAL A 458 0.98 3.24 13.68
C VAL A 458 1.03 4.66 13.12
N ALA A 459 2.23 5.24 12.98
CA ALA A 459 2.43 6.57 12.40
C ALA A 459 1.86 6.64 10.98
N ARG A 460 2.12 5.61 10.14
CA ARG A 460 1.56 5.50 8.79
C ARG A 460 0.03 5.50 8.82
N GLY A 461 -0.59 4.72 9.70
CA GLY A 461 -2.05 4.67 9.83
C GLY A 461 -2.65 5.99 10.27
N ILE A 462 -2.03 6.69 11.22
CA ILE A 462 -2.46 8.03 11.65
C ILE A 462 -2.30 9.06 10.52
N ALA A 463 -1.20 9.01 9.77
CA ALA A 463 -0.96 9.92 8.64
C ALA A 463 -1.99 9.71 7.52
N ASN A 464 -2.27 8.46 7.17
CA ASN A 464 -3.30 8.10 6.20
C ASN A 464 -4.66 8.62 6.65
N PHE A 465 -5.04 8.35 7.91
CA PHE A 465 -6.31 8.81 8.46
C PHE A 465 -6.42 10.34 8.43
N ALA A 466 -5.37 11.06 8.84
CA ALA A 466 -5.35 12.53 8.83
C ALA A 466 -5.49 13.09 7.40
N LYS A 467 -4.81 12.49 6.43
CA LYS A 467 -4.90 12.86 5.00
C LYS A 467 -6.33 12.67 4.49
N CYS A 468 -6.90 11.49 4.72
CA CYS A 468 -8.24 11.10 4.31
C CYS A 468 -9.33 11.98 4.96
N GLU A 469 -9.21 12.21 6.26
CA GLU A 469 -10.13 13.10 6.98
C GLU A 469 -10.05 14.55 6.46
N SER A 470 -8.85 15.01 6.11
CA SER A 470 -8.63 16.34 5.54
C SER A 470 -9.27 16.47 4.15
N ARG A 471 -9.15 15.44 3.29
CA ARG A 471 -9.84 15.36 1.98
C ARG A 471 -11.36 15.39 2.15
N ALA A 472 -11.90 14.52 3.02
CA ALA A 472 -13.33 14.48 3.33
C ALA A 472 -13.87 15.83 3.86
N SER A 473 -13.05 16.57 4.61
CA SER A 473 -13.39 17.91 5.09
C SER A 473 -13.42 18.95 3.96
N ASN A 474 -12.44 18.90 3.04
CA ASN A 474 -12.41 19.79 1.87
C ASN A 474 -13.60 19.54 0.92
N GLN A 475 -14.08 18.30 0.83
CA GLN A 475 -15.26 17.92 0.04
C GLN A 475 -16.59 18.22 0.75
N GLY A 476 -16.57 18.73 2.00
CA GLY A 476 -17.77 19.01 2.78
C GLY A 476 -18.49 17.77 3.33
N ILE A 477 -17.95 16.56 3.12
CA ILE A 477 -18.50 15.28 3.63
C ILE A 477 -18.34 15.22 5.15
N LYS A 478 -17.23 15.74 5.66
CA LYS A 478 -16.93 15.80 7.08
C LYS A 478 -16.81 17.24 7.54
N SER A 479 -17.43 17.59 8.66
CA SER A 479 -17.27 18.89 9.29
C SER A 479 -16.91 18.74 10.76
N GLY A 480 -16.30 19.78 11.33
CA GLY A 480 -15.94 19.80 12.75
C GLY A 480 -14.56 19.24 13.08
N ARG A 481 -14.33 19.09 14.38
CA ARG A 481 -13.04 18.72 14.98
C ARG A 481 -12.55 17.37 14.48
N SER A 482 -11.24 17.20 14.33
CA SER A 482 -10.67 15.94 13.86
C SER A 482 -10.95 14.77 14.81
N PHE A 483 -11.32 13.61 14.25
CA PHE A 483 -11.50 12.37 15.01
C PHE A 483 -10.21 11.90 15.68
N LEU A 484 -9.05 12.15 15.07
CA LEU A 484 -7.76 11.86 15.70
C LEU A 484 -7.56 12.72 16.96
N ILE A 485 -8.00 13.98 16.94
CA ILE A 485 -7.92 14.86 18.10
C ILE A 485 -8.97 14.45 19.15
N GLU A 486 -10.19 14.10 18.74
CA GLU A 486 -11.25 13.62 19.64
C GLU A 486 -10.88 12.32 20.36
N ASP A 487 -10.24 11.39 19.66
CA ASP A 487 -9.84 10.10 20.23
C ASP A 487 -8.47 10.17 20.93
N GLY A 488 -7.88 11.36 21.08
CA GLY A 488 -6.69 11.60 21.90
C GLY A 488 -5.35 11.26 21.24
N ALA A 489 -5.27 11.22 19.92
CA ALA A 489 -4.02 10.95 19.20
C ALA A 489 -3.05 12.13 19.21
N LEU A 490 -3.55 13.36 19.36
CA LEU A 490 -2.74 14.58 19.20
C LEU A 490 -1.47 14.62 20.08
N PRO A 491 -1.50 14.31 21.39
CA PRO A 491 -0.29 14.31 22.22
C PRO A 491 0.80 13.37 21.69
N TRP A 492 0.41 12.17 21.24
CA TRP A 492 1.37 11.21 20.69
C TRP A 492 1.96 11.67 19.37
N ILE A 493 1.13 12.24 18.49
CA ILE A 493 1.56 12.83 17.21
C ILE A 493 2.61 13.92 17.46
N VAL A 494 2.32 14.88 18.35
CA VAL A 494 3.23 16.00 18.64
C VAL A 494 4.53 15.50 19.24
N GLN A 495 4.47 14.60 20.22
CA GLN A 495 5.66 14.03 20.87
C GLN A 495 6.60 13.32 19.89
N ASN A 496 6.06 12.71 18.83
CA ASN A 496 6.82 11.93 17.87
C ASN A 496 7.02 12.63 16.51
N ALA A 497 6.55 13.87 16.35
CA ALA A 497 6.69 14.63 15.12
C ALA A 497 8.16 14.89 14.74
N ASN A 498 9.06 14.91 15.73
CA ASN A 498 10.51 15.01 15.54
C ASN A 498 11.26 13.74 15.98
N ASN A 499 10.67 12.56 15.75
CA ASN A 499 11.29 11.29 16.12
C ASN A 499 12.61 11.05 15.36
N GLU A 500 13.60 10.40 15.97
CA GLU A 500 14.88 10.08 15.31
C GLU A 500 14.70 9.12 14.12
N ALA A 501 13.78 8.16 14.23
CA ALA A 501 13.45 7.24 13.16
C ALA A 501 12.72 7.97 12.02
N ALA A 502 13.40 8.08 10.87
CA ALA A 502 12.88 8.78 9.70
C ALA A 502 11.49 8.32 9.25
N PRO A 503 11.13 7.02 9.25
CA PRO A 503 9.79 6.57 8.87
C PRO A 503 8.69 7.13 9.76
N ILE A 504 8.88 7.12 11.09
CA ILE A 504 7.91 7.66 12.06
C ILE A 504 7.77 9.17 11.88
N ARG A 505 8.92 9.87 11.84
CA ARG A 505 8.98 11.32 11.67
C ARG A 505 8.21 11.76 10.42
N ARG A 506 8.54 11.20 9.25
CA ARG A 506 7.90 11.57 7.97
C ARG A 506 6.39 11.43 8.00
N HIS A 507 5.87 10.34 8.54
CA HIS A 507 4.42 10.13 8.64
C HIS A 507 3.76 11.14 9.59
N LEU A 508 4.37 11.45 10.74
CA LEU A 508 3.78 12.37 11.70
C LEU A 508 3.90 13.84 11.30
N GLU A 509 4.96 14.22 10.59
CA GLU A 509 5.04 15.54 9.94
C GLU A 509 3.89 15.73 8.94
N LEU A 510 3.63 14.72 8.10
CA LEU A 510 2.50 14.73 7.16
C LEU A 510 1.15 14.79 7.89
N ALA A 511 0.96 13.98 8.94
CA ALA A 511 -0.26 13.96 9.74
C ALA A 511 -0.55 15.33 10.35
N LEU A 512 0.44 15.97 10.97
CA LEU A 512 0.31 17.30 11.56
C LEU A 512 -0.09 18.34 10.51
N CYS A 513 0.56 18.34 9.35
CA CYS A 513 0.22 19.26 8.27
C CYS A 513 -1.23 19.08 7.79
N HIS A 514 -1.73 17.84 7.68
CA HIS A 514 -3.13 17.59 7.29
C HIS A 514 -4.15 18.02 8.35
N LEU A 515 -3.86 17.75 9.63
CA LEU A 515 -4.70 18.21 10.74
C LEU A 515 -4.76 19.74 10.82
N ALA A 516 -3.62 20.39 10.58
CA ALA A 516 -3.44 21.82 10.71
C ALA A 516 -4.09 22.63 9.58
N GLN A 517 -4.42 22.03 8.44
CA GLN A 517 -5.09 22.76 7.34
C GLN A 517 -6.46 23.32 7.71
N HIS A 518 -7.10 22.78 8.74
CA HIS A 518 -8.48 23.11 9.11
C HIS A 518 -8.53 24.00 10.35
N GLU A 519 -9.16 25.18 10.24
CA GLU A 519 -9.26 26.18 11.32
C GLU A 519 -9.90 25.62 12.59
N VAL A 520 -10.85 24.70 12.44
CA VAL A 520 -11.54 24.03 13.57
C VAL A 520 -10.58 23.27 14.50
N ASN A 521 -9.43 22.81 14.00
CA ASN A 521 -8.43 22.08 14.79
C ASN A 521 -7.37 23.01 15.40
N ALA A 522 -7.31 24.29 14.98
CA ALA A 522 -6.16 25.14 15.25
C ALA A 522 -5.94 25.42 16.75
N LYS A 523 -7.02 25.59 17.52
CA LYS A 523 -6.93 25.80 18.98
C LYS A 523 -6.39 24.58 19.72
N ASP A 524 -6.85 23.37 19.34
CA ASP A 524 -6.33 22.12 19.89
C ASP A 524 -4.85 21.94 19.55
N LEU A 525 -4.47 22.25 18.31
CA LEU A 525 -3.07 22.15 17.86
C LEU A 525 -2.16 23.14 18.58
N VAL A 526 -2.59 24.38 18.81
CA VAL A 526 -1.84 25.36 19.59
C VAL A 526 -1.69 24.90 21.04
N SER A 527 -2.79 24.54 21.69
CA SER A 527 -2.78 24.11 23.10
C SER A 527 -2.02 22.79 23.31
N GLY A 528 -2.03 21.90 22.33
CA GLY A 528 -1.27 20.65 22.32
C GLY A 528 0.20 20.79 21.94
N GLY A 529 0.70 22.01 21.69
CA GLY A 529 2.11 22.27 21.36
C GLY A 529 2.51 22.01 19.91
N ALA A 530 1.56 21.65 19.03
CA ALA A 530 1.83 21.33 17.63
C ALA A 530 2.32 22.53 16.81
N LEU A 531 2.03 23.77 17.24
CA LEU A 531 2.47 24.99 16.54
C LEU A 531 4.00 25.03 16.38
N TRP A 532 4.75 24.63 17.41
CA TRP A 532 6.22 24.61 17.37
C TRP A 532 6.75 23.57 16.39
N GLU A 533 6.13 22.39 16.36
CA GLU A 533 6.48 21.35 15.40
C GLU A 533 6.14 21.78 13.97
N LEU A 534 5.02 22.47 13.73
CA LEU A 534 4.69 23.02 12.40
C LEU A 534 5.72 24.06 11.93
N VAL A 535 6.22 24.92 12.82
CA VAL A 535 7.30 25.88 12.51
C VAL A 535 8.62 25.16 12.26
N ARG A 536 8.94 24.10 13.01
CA ARG A 536 10.11 23.26 12.72
C ARG A 536 9.99 22.62 11.34
N ILE A 537 8.83 22.04 11.02
CA ILE A 537 8.57 21.38 9.73
C ILE A 537 8.70 22.37 8.57
N SER A 538 8.21 23.62 8.71
CA SER A 538 8.32 24.65 7.67
C SER A 538 9.76 25.08 7.34
N ARG A 539 10.70 24.79 8.24
CA ARG A 539 12.12 25.13 8.11
C ARG A 539 12.96 23.92 7.74
N ASP A 540 12.85 22.84 8.52
CA ASP A 540 13.87 21.79 8.62
C ASP A 540 13.45 20.45 7.99
N CYS A 541 12.17 20.25 7.62
CA CYS A 541 11.70 18.99 7.06
C CYS A 541 12.52 18.56 5.83
N SER A 542 12.92 17.29 5.64
CA SER A 542 13.69 16.92 4.44
C SER A 542 12.85 16.98 3.16
N ARG A 543 11.53 16.84 3.29
CA ARG A 543 10.55 16.77 2.21
C ARG A 543 9.98 18.14 1.85
N GLU A 544 10.27 18.59 0.64
CA GLU A 544 9.95 19.95 0.18
C GLU A 544 8.43 20.21 0.04
N ASP A 545 7.68 19.19 -0.36
CA ASP A 545 6.23 19.22 -0.44
C ASP A 545 5.58 19.41 0.94
N ILE A 546 6.03 18.67 1.95
CA ILE A 546 5.55 18.79 3.35
C ILE A 546 5.97 20.14 3.92
N ARG A 547 7.22 20.56 3.70
CA ARG A 547 7.73 21.88 4.13
C ARG A 547 6.86 23.02 3.59
N ASN A 548 6.52 22.97 2.30
CA ASN A 548 5.67 23.98 1.67
C ASN A 548 4.22 23.91 2.14
N LEU A 549 3.70 22.71 2.42
CA LEU A 549 2.39 22.54 3.02
C LEU A 549 2.34 23.20 4.41
N ALA A 550 3.34 22.96 5.27
CA ALA A 550 3.43 23.59 6.59
C ALA A 550 3.47 25.12 6.49
N ARG A 551 4.31 25.70 5.61
CA ARG A 551 4.36 27.16 5.39
C ARG A 551 3.01 27.72 4.97
N ARG A 552 2.36 27.07 4.00
CA ARG A 552 1.03 27.47 3.51
C ARG A 552 0.02 27.45 4.65
N THR A 553 -0.03 26.38 5.43
CA THR A 553 -0.93 26.23 6.57
C THR A 553 -0.72 27.31 7.64
N LEU A 554 0.52 27.57 8.05
CA LEU A 554 0.85 28.65 9.01
C LEU A 554 0.43 30.03 8.47
N SER A 555 0.47 30.21 7.14
CA SER A 555 0.08 31.43 6.44
C SER A 555 -1.39 31.48 5.97
N SER A 556 -2.18 30.43 6.13
CA SER A 556 -3.59 30.41 5.70
C SER A 556 -4.54 30.42 6.89
N VAL A 557 -4.20 29.71 7.97
CA VAL A 557 -5.03 29.57 9.16
C VAL A 557 -4.88 30.79 10.07
N SER A 558 -6.01 31.41 10.41
CA SER A 558 -6.06 32.69 11.11
C SER A 558 -5.58 32.58 12.57
N THR A 559 -5.93 31.50 13.25
CA THR A 559 -5.47 31.22 14.63
C THR A 559 -3.94 31.08 14.70
N PHE A 560 -3.31 30.37 13.75
CA PHE A 560 -1.85 30.25 13.75
C PHE A 560 -1.17 31.58 13.48
N LYS A 561 -1.67 32.40 12.54
CA LYS A 561 -1.16 33.76 12.33
C LYS A 561 -1.25 34.64 13.56
N ALA A 562 -2.36 34.55 14.30
CA ALA A 562 -2.55 35.33 15.52
C ALA A 562 -1.53 34.92 16.59
N GLU A 563 -1.35 33.61 16.79
CA GLU A 563 -0.40 33.07 17.77
C GLU A 563 1.06 33.33 17.39
N LEU A 564 1.44 33.16 16.14
CA LEU A 564 2.81 33.45 15.67
C LEU A 564 3.16 34.93 15.84
N ARG A 565 2.21 35.85 15.56
CA ARG A 565 2.39 37.29 15.83
C ARG A 565 2.50 37.57 17.33
N ARG A 566 1.69 36.92 18.15
CA ARG A 566 1.73 37.04 19.62
C ARG A 566 3.08 36.60 20.18
N LEU A 567 3.63 35.51 19.65
CA LEU A 567 4.89 34.92 20.08
C LEU A 567 6.13 35.50 19.40
N ARG A 568 5.96 36.36 18.37
CA ARG A 568 7.04 36.94 17.54
C ARG A 568 7.94 35.87 16.90
N ILE A 569 7.31 34.83 16.34
CA ILE A 569 8.00 33.71 15.69
C ILE A 569 7.86 33.86 14.17
N ASP A 570 9.01 33.96 13.50
CA ASP A 570 9.10 33.79 12.04
C ASP A 570 9.10 32.30 11.69
N TYR A 571 8.81 31.88 10.46
CA TYR A 571 8.70 30.45 10.11
C TYR A 571 9.02 30.12 8.66
#